data_AF-A0A7V6PGM7-F1
#
_entry.id   AF-A0A7V6PGM7-F1
#
_cell.length_a   1.000
_cell.length_b   1.000
_cell.length_c   1.000
_cell.angle_alpha   90.00
_cell.angle_beta   90.00
_cell.angle_gamma   90.00
#
_symmetry.space_group_name_H-M   'P 1'
#
loop_
_entity.id
_entity.type
_entity.pdbx_description
1 polymer ?
#
loop_
_entity_poly.entity_id
_entity_poly.type
_entity_poly.pdbx_seq_one_letter_code
_entity_poly.pdbx_strand_id
1 'polypeptide(L)'
;GIAPSGLVVLEDDKHVQPVYQPAPIIREEVLKKNPKIEELLKPVFAKLDLTTLQELNGRVQLGGEPAKAVAEEFLKTNGFLK
;
A
#
# COMPACT_ATOMS: atom_id res chain seq x y z
N GLY A 1 -8.34 4.34 11.45
CA GLY A 1 -7.07 5.03 11.12
C GLY A 1 -7.10 6.43 11.69
N ILE A 2 -5.94 7.11 11.79
CA ILE A 2 -5.85 8.45 12.42
C ILE A 2 -6.11 9.62 11.43
N ALA A 3 -5.95 9.40 10.12
CA ALA A 3 -6.13 10.45 9.12
C ALA A 3 -7.54 11.07 9.11
N PRO A 4 -8.64 10.29 9.18
CA PRO A 4 -10.00 10.87 9.23
C PRO A 4 -10.30 11.66 10.51
N SER A 5 -9.45 11.53 11.53
CA SER A 5 -9.54 12.28 12.79
C SER A 5 -8.76 13.60 12.75
N GLY A 6 -8.19 13.99 11.60
CA GLY A 6 -7.42 15.22 11.45
C GLY A 6 -6.06 15.19 12.16
N LEU A 7 -5.51 14.00 12.42
CA LEU A 7 -4.20 13.82 13.06
C LEU A 7 -3.12 13.62 12.00
N VAL A 8 -1.90 14.06 12.33
CA VAL A 8 -0.70 13.87 11.49
C VAL A 8 0.33 13.01 12.20
N VAL A 9 0.97 12.09 11.48
CA VAL A 9 2.10 11.30 12.00
C VAL A 9 3.36 12.15 11.92
N LEU A 10 4.10 12.22 13.03
CA LEU A 10 5.43 12.82 13.05
C LEU A 10 6.45 11.84 12.49
N GLU A 11 7.42 12.35 11.73
CA GLU A 11 8.56 11.58 11.27
C GLU A 11 9.42 11.13 12.46
N ASP A 12 9.77 9.85 12.51
CA ASP A 12 10.78 9.33 13.45
C ASP A 12 12.18 9.49 12.83
N ASP A 13 12.66 10.73 12.82
CA ASP A 13 13.93 11.12 12.19
C ASP A 13 15.16 10.40 12.77
N LYS A 14 15.05 9.94 14.01
CA LYS A 14 16.10 9.22 14.74
C LYS A 14 15.93 7.70 14.75
N HIS A 15 14.92 7.17 14.06
CA HIS A 15 14.69 5.73 13.91
C HIS A 15 14.65 5.01 15.27
N VAL A 16 13.99 5.63 16.26
CA VAL A 16 13.85 5.06 17.60
C VAL A 16 13.01 3.78 17.54
N GLN A 17 12.02 3.74 16.66
CA GLN A 17 11.17 2.57 16.43
C GLN A 17 11.72 1.69 15.30
N PRO A 18 11.52 0.36 15.36
CA PRO A 18 11.78 -0.51 14.23
C PRO A 18 10.96 -0.12 12.99
N VAL A 19 11.58 -0.21 11.81
CA VAL A 19 10.91 0.08 10.53
C VAL A 19 10.08 -1.12 10.08
N TYR A 20 8.79 -0.89 9.81
CA TYR A 20 7.85 -1.89 9.29
C TYR A 20 7.32 -1.47 7.91
N GLN A 21 8.11 -1.70 6.86
CA GLN A 21 7.69 -1.44 5.48
C GLN A 21 6.99 -2.67 4.88
N PRO A 22 5.77 -2.53 4.32
CA PRO A 22 5.07 -3.63 3.68
C PRO A 22 5.73 -3.97 2.33
N ALA A 23 5.97 -5.26 2.09
CA ALA A 23 6.49 -5.75 0.83
C ALA A 23 5.85 -7.11 0.46
N PRO A 24 5.64 -7.40 -0.85
CA PRO A 24 5.25 -8.73 -1.28
C PRO A 24 6.36 -9.74 -1.00
N ILE A 25 6.03 -10.83 -0.31
CA ILE A 25 6.91 -11.99 -0.17
C ILE A 25 6.37 -13.15 -1.01
N ILE A 26 7.23 -13.77 -1.82
CA ILE A 26 6.85 -14.83 -2.75
C ILE A 26 7.90 -15.94 -2.74
N ARG A 27 7.46 -17.19 -2.85
CA ARG A 27 8.37 -18.34 -2.98
C ARG A 27 9.11 -18.27 -4.30
N GLU A 28 10.40 -18.57 -4.29
CA GLU A 28 11.27 -18.52 -5.46
C GLU A 28 10.73 -19.36 -6.64
N GLU A 29 10.23 -20.58 -6.37
CA GLU A 29 9.68 -21.45 -7.40
C GLU A 29 8.52 -20.78 -8.18
N VAL A 30 7.67 -20.03 -7.48
CA VAL A 30 6.53 -19.34 -8.09
C VAL A 30 6.99 -18.11 -8.87
N LEU A 31 7.97 -17.38 -8.33
CA LEU A 31 8.55 -16.23 -9.01
C LEU A 31 9.30 -16.64 -10.28
N LYS A 32 10.06 -17.74 -10.27
CA LYS A 32 10.72 -18.29 -11.47
C LYS A 32 9.73 -18.66 -12.56
N LYS A 33 8.54 -19.16 -12.19
CA LYS A 33 7.46 -19.45 -13.13
C LYS A 33 6.78 -18.18 -13.68
N ASN A 34 6.81 -17.07 -12.93
CA ASN A 34 6.15 -15.81 -13.27
C ASN A 34 7.05 -14.60 -12.93
N PRO A 35 8.20 -14.44 -13.58
CA PRO A 35 9.20 -13.43 -13.18
C PRO A 35 8.66 -12.00 -13.31
N LYS A 36 7.68 -11.78 -14.20
CA LYS A 36 7.00 -10.49 -14.38
C LYS A 36 6.27 -9.98 -13.13
N ILE A 37 5.99 -10.82 -12.13
CA ILE A 37 5.37 -10.40 -10.87
C ILE A 37 6.18 -9.30 -10.20
N GLU A 38 7.52 -9.42 -10.20
CA GLU A 38 8.39 -8.40 -9.62
C GLU A 38 8.25 -7.06 -10.35
N GLU A 39 8.34 -7.08 -11.67
CA GLU A 39 8.22 -5.88 -12.53
C GLU A 39 6.85 -5.20 -12.37
N LEU A 40 5.78 -5.99 -12.23
CA LEU A 40 4.42 -5.49 -12.07
C LEU A 40 4.20 -4.86 -10.68
N LEU A 41 4.69 -5.50 -9.61
CA LEU A 41 4.43 -5.04 -8.24
C LEU A 41 5.37 -3.92 -7.79
N LYS A 42 6.58 -3.83 -8.36
CA LYS A 42 7.56 -2.79 -8.02
C LYS A 42 7.00 -1.36 -8.09
N PRO A 43 6.39 -0.90 -9.21
CA PRO A 43 5.84 0.45 -9.27
C PRO A 43 4.59 0.64 -8.41
N VAL A 44 3.82 -0.44 -8.16
CA VAL A 44 2.64 -0.40 -7.30
C VAL A 44 3.04 -0.10 -5.86
N PHE A 45 4.00 -0.83 -5.31
CA PHE A 45 4.46 -0.63 -3.92
C PHE A 45 5.27 0.65 -3.74
N ALA A 46 5.97 1.12 -4.76
CA ALA A 46 6.62 2.43 -4.73
C ALA A 46 5.64 3.60 -4.58
N LYS A 47 4.35 3.41 -4.89
CA LYS A 47 3.28 4.39 -4.71
C LYS A 47 2.54 4.27 -3.36
N LEU A 48 2.84 3.25 -2.55
CA LEU A 48 2.20 3.03 -1.25
C LEU A 48 2.99 3.72 -0.12
N ASP A 49 3.10 5.05 -0.18
CA ASP A 49 3.65 5.83 0.92
C ASP A 49 2.72 5.87 2.14
N LEU A 50 3.21 6.43 3.25
CA LEU A 50 2.49 6.46 4.53
C LEU A 50 1.11 7.11 4.40
N THR A 51 1.05 8.27 3.74
CA THR A 51 -0.18 9.03 3.54
C THR A 51 -1.17 8.27 2.67
N THR A 52 -0.71 7.68 1.57
CA THR A 52 -1.54 6.87 0.67
C THR A 52 -2.13 5.68 1.41
N LEU A 53 -1.32 4.93 2.17
CA LEU A 53 -1.81 3.79 2.95
C LEU A 53 -2.81 4.22 4.04
N GLN A 54 -2.62 5.36 4.68
CA GLN A 54 -3.55 5.87 5.69
C GLN A 54 -4.90 6.23 5.08
N GLU A 55 -4.92 6.86 3.91
CA GLU A 55 -6.15 7.22 3.19
C GLU A 55 -6.91 5.97 2.76
N LEU A 56 -6.24 5.01 2.11
CA LEU A 56 -6.85 3.75 1.67
C LEU A 56 -7.40 2.95 2.86
N ASN A 57 -6.65 2.85 3.96
CA ASN A 57 -7.12 2.20 5.17
C ASN A 57 -8.28 2.96 5.84
N GLY A 58 -8.29 4.29 5.78
CA GLY A 58 -9.35 5.15 6.30
C GLY A 58 -10.68 4.92 5.58
N ARG A 59 -10.65 4.82 4.24
CA ARG A 59 -11.81 4.50 3.39
C ARG A 59 -12.46 3.17 3.77
N VAL A 60 -11.65 2.15 4.07
CA VAL A 60 -12.15 0.84 4.50
C VAL A 60 -12.66 0.89 5.94
N GLN A 61 -11.83 1.33 6.89
CA GLN A 61 -12.13 1.21 8.32
C GLN A 61 -13.24 2.15 8.80
N LEU A 62 -13.33 3.35 8.22
CA LEU A 62 -14.30 4.38 8.66
C LEU A 62 -15.32 4.71 7.57
N GLY A 63 -14.91 4.68 6.30
CA GLY A 63 -15.82 4.90 5.17
C GLY A 63 -16.71 3.69 4.85
N GLY A 64 -16.37 2.49 5.37
CA GLY A 64 -17.14 1.26 5.13
C GLY A 64 -17.01 0.71 3.71
N GLU A 65 -16.06 1.22 2.92
CA GLU A 65 -15.86 0.76 1.56
C GLU A 65 -15.25 -0.64 1.52
N PRO A 66 -15.70 -1.53 0.61
CA PRO A 66 -15.06 -2.83 0.44
C PRO A 66 -13.59 -2.67 0.05
N ALA A 67 -12.68 -3.34 0.77
CA ALA A 67 -11.24 -3.27 0.50
C ALA A 67 -10.88 -3.60 -0.96
N LYS A 68 -11.62 -4.52 -1.60
CA LYS A 68 -11.45 -4.84 -3.03
C LYS A 68 -11.72 -3.63 -3.92
N ALA A 69 -12.79 -2.88 -3.66
CA ALA A 69 -13.14 -1.70 -4.45
C ALA A 69 -12.09 -0.60 -4.27
N VAL A 70 -11.64 -0.36 -3.03
CA VAL A 70 -10.57 0.59 -2.72
C VAL A 70 -9.27 0.23 -3.43
N ALA A 71 -8.90 -1.05 -3.45
CA ALA A 71 -7.72 -1.53 -4.17
C ALA A 71 -7.85 -1.37 -5.70
N GLU A 72 -8.99 -1.74 -6.29
CA GLU A 72 -9.24 -1.57 -7.72
C GLU A 72 -9.17 -0.10 -8.15
N GLU A 73 -9.76 0.81 -7.36
CA GLU A 73 -9.72 2.24 -7.63
C GLU A 73 -8.30 2.80 -7.51
N PHE A 74 -7.54 2.43 -6.46
CA PHE A 74 -6.15 2.83 -6.32
C PHE A 74 -5.31 2.42 -7.55
N LEU A 75 -5.49 1.17 -8.01
CA LEU A 75 -4.78 0.67 -9.18
C LEU A 75 -5.21 1.39 -10.46
N LYS A 76 -6.51 1.69 -10.63
CA LYS A 76 -7.03 2.43 -11.79
C LYS A 76 -6.53 3.87 -11.84
N THR A 77 -6.62 4.59 -10.72
CA THR A 77 -6.18 5.99 -10.60
C THR A 77 -4.69 6.14 -10.88
N ASN A 78 -3.88 5.14 -10.55
CA ASN A 78 -2.45 5.13 -10.84
C ASN A 78 -2.08 4.49 -12.19
N GLY A 79 -3.05 4.10 -13.01
CA GLY A 79 -2.82 3.54 -14.34
C GLY A 79 -2.29 2.10 -14.36
N PHE A 80 -2.37 1.38 -13.23
CA PHE A 80 -1.97 -0.03 -13.13
C PHE A 80 -3.09 -1.00 -13.54
N LEU A 81 -4.33 -0.53 -13.60
CA LEU A 81 -5.52 -1.29 -13.99
C LEU A 81 -6.44 -0.41 -14.86
N LYS A 82 -7.18 -1.01 -15.79
CA LYS A 82 -8.19 -0.32 -16.61
C LYS A 82 -9.58 -0.42 -15.98
#